data_AF-A0A956TIM9-F1
#
_entry.id   AF-A0A956TIM9-F1
#
_cell.length_a   1.000
_cell.length_b   1.000
_cell.length_c   1.000
_cell.angle_alpha   90.00
_cell.angle_beta   90.00
_cell.angle_gamma   90.00
#
_symmetry.space_group_name_H-M   'P 1'
#
loop_
_entity.id
_entity.type
_entity.pdbx_description
1 polymer ?
#
loop_
_entity_poly.entity_id
_entity_poly.type
_entity_poly.pdbx_seq_one_letter_code
_entity_poly.pdbx_strand_id
1 'polypeptide(L)'
;MSPTSPREGTETVAGIGWMARMIDKARLDAQGELAQFDLVYPCPMDRRLLEQLGIDGPAFQQVVLANETDEAIVAELQSRNLLPA
;
A
#
# COMPACT_ATOMS: atom_id res chain seq x y z
N MET A 1 -12.59 5.14 5.26
CA MET A 1 -13.53 4.28 4.50
C MET A 1 -12.71 3.20 3.81
N SER A 2 -13.14 1.94 3.87
CA SER A 2 -12.51 0.86 3.11
C SER A 2 -12.85 1.00 1.62
N PRO A 3 -11.88 0.83 0.72
CA PRO A 3 -12.16 0.88 -0.72
C PRO A 3 -13.04 -0.32 -1.11
N THR A 4 -14.08 -0.09 -1.93
CA THR A 4 -14.96 -1.16 -2.45
C THR A 4 -14.28 -2.04 -3.51
N SER A 5 -13.11 -1.62 -4.00
CA SER A 5 -12.16 -2.36 -4.83
C SER A 5 -10.84 -1.58 -4.82
N PRO A 6 -9.66 -2.22 -4.92
CA PRO A 6 -8.41 -1.50 -5.08
C PRO A 6 -8.41 -0.65 -6.34
N ARG A 7 -7.81 0.53 -6.23
CA ARG A 7 -7.52 1.44 -7.33
C ARG A 7 -6.71 0.77 -8.45
N GLU A 8 -6.71 1.42 -9.61
CA GLU A 8 -6.01 0.95 -10.79
C GLU A 8 -4.49 0.95 -10.58
N GLY A 9 -3.81 0.01 -11.24
CA GLY A 9 -2.35 -0.11 -11.13
C GLY A 9 -1.58 1.09 -11.69
N THR A 10 -2.22 1.88 -12.54
CA THR A 10 -1.67 3.10 -13.15
C THR A 10 -1.84 4.34 -12.28
N GLU A 11 -2.68 4.28 -11.24
CA GLU A 11 -2.87 5.40 -10.33
C GLU A 11 -1.64 5.56 -9.45
N THR A 12 -1.12 6.79 -9.38
CA THR A 12 0.15 7.08 -8.73
C THR A 12 -0.06 7.76 -7.38
N VAL A 13 0.69 7.34 -6.37
CA VAL A 13 0.84 8.05 -5.09
C VAL A 13 2.32 8.40 -4.95
N ALA A 14 2.64 9.66 -4.65
CA ALA A 14 4.01 10.20 -4.66
C ALA A 14 4.78 9.96 -5.97
N GLY A 15 4.09 9.94 -7.12
CA GLY A 15 4.69 9.63 -8.43
C GLY A 15 5.05 8.15 -8.63
N ILE A 16 4.70 7.27 -7.68
CA ILE A 16 4.98 5.84 -7.72
C ILE A 16 3.74 5.12 -8.25
N GLY A 17 3.88 4.48 -9.41
CA GLY A 17 2.83 3.59 -9.94
C GLY A 17 2.64 2.38 -9.02
N TRP A 18 1.43 1.80 -9.04
CA TRP A 18 1.03 0.67 -8.19
C TRP A 18 0.90 0.98 -6.67
N MET A 19 1.43 2.10 -6.19
CA MET A 19 1.40 2.49 -4.77
C MET A 19 -0.04 2.62 -4.24
N ALA A 20 -0.91 3.33 -4.98
CA ALA A 20 -2.34 3.47 -4.66
C ALA A 20 -3.03 2.11 -4.50
N ARG A 21 -2.82 1.24 -5.48
CA ARG A 21 -3.38 -0.12 -5.48
C ARG A 21 -2.86 -0.96 -4.31
N MET A 22 -1.58 -0.87 -3.99
CA MET A 22 -0.97 -1.60 -2.88
C MET A 22 -1.51 -1.14 -1.52
N ILE A 23 -1.74 0.18 -1.34
CA ILE A 23 -2.37 0.76 -0.14
C ILE A 23 -3.76 0.16 0.05
N ASP A 24 -4.59 0.15 -1.00
CA ASP A 24 -5.96 -0.36 -0.90
C ASP A 24 -5.99 -1.86 -0.59
N LYS A 25 -5.08 -2.63 -1.21
CA LYS A 25 -4.93 -4.06 -0.92
C LYS A 25 -4.52 -4.30 0.53
N ALA A 26 -3.60 -3.51 1.08
CA ALA A 26 -3.19 -3.63 2.47
C ALA A 26 -4.37 -3.36 3.43
N ARG A 27 -5.26 -2.41 3.09
CA ARG A 27 -6.49 -2.12 3.86
C ARG A 27 -7.50 -3.26 3.80
N LEU A 28 -7.75 -3.81 2.62
CA LEU A 28 -8.67 -4.94 2.41
C LEU A 28 -8.17 -6.23 3.06
N ASP A 29 -6.87 -6.48 2.97
CA ASP A 29 -6.23 -7.64 3.62
C ASP A 29 -6.41 -7.59 5.14
N ALA A 30 -6.20 -6.43 5.75
CA ALA A 30 -6.40 -6.22 7.19
C ALA A 30 -7.85 -6.46 7.65
N GLN A 31 -8.81 -6.35 6.74
CA GLN A 31 -10.23 -6.58 7.00
C GLN A 31 -10.69 -7.99 6.63
N GLY A 32 -9.81 -8.81 6.05
CA GLY A 32 -10.15 -10.14 5.53
C GLY A 32 -11.04 -10.11 4.29
N GLU A 33 -11.11 -8.97 3.59
CA GLU A 33 -11.98 -8.76 2.44
C GLU A 33 -11.28 -9.00 1.10
N LEU A 34 -9.96 -9.11 1.09
CA LEU A 34 -9.17 -9.18 -0.14
C LEU A 34 -9.53 -10.39 -1.03
N ALA A 35 -9.86 -11.53 -0.41
CA ALA A 35 -10.25 -12.75 -1.11
C ALA A 35 -11.57 -12.61 -1.89
N GLN A 36 -12.43 -11.65 -1.53
CA GLN A 36 -13.69 -11.39 -2.24
C GLN A 36 -13.45 -10.80 -3.65
N PHE A 37 -12.23 -10.29 -3.89
CA PHE A 37 -11.83 -9.67 -5.15
C PHE A 37 -10.87 -10.55 -5.97
N ASP A 38 -10.66 -11.81 -5.58
CA ASP A 38 -9.64 -12.71 -6.16
C ASP A 38 -8.22 -12.10 -6.13
N LEU A 39 -7.93 -11.29 -5.10
CA LEU A 39 -6.64 -10.63 -4.92
C LEU A 39 -5.84 -11.25 -3.78
N VAL A 40 -4.52 -11.09 -3.87
CA VAL A 40 -3.57 -11.49 -2.83
C VAL A 40 -2.65 -10.33 -2.48
N TYR A 41 -2.34 -10.19 -1.20
CA TYR A 41 -1.41 -9.22 -0.65
C TYR A 41 -0.41 -9.96 0.26
N PRO A 42 0.91 -9.84 0.05
CA PRO A 42 1.57 -9.19 -1.08
C PRO A 42 1.62 -10.09 -2.34
N CYS A 43 1.14 -9.58 -3.49
CA CYS A 43 1.35 -10.23 -4.80
C CYS A 43 2.76 -9.94 -5.37
N PRO A 44 3.18 -10.55 -6.50
CA PRO A 44 4.52 -10.31 -7.06
C PRO A 44 4.85 -8.83 -7.33
N MET A 45 3.86 -8.03 -7.75
CA MET A 45 4.07 -6.59 -7.96
C MET A 45 4.21 -5.83 -6.64
N ASP A 46 3.40 -6.16 -5.63
CA ASP A 46 3.53 -5.55 -4.30
C ASP A 46 4.91 -5.86 -3.70
N ARG A 47 5.37 -7.11 -3.81
CA ARG A 47 6.69 -7.53 -3.31
C ARG A 47 7.81 -6.72 -3.94
N ARG A 48 7.76 -6.50 -5.26
CA ARG A 48 8.74 -5.66 -5.95
C ARG A 48 8.75 -4.24 -5.42
N LEU A 49 7.58 -3.65 -5.16
CA LEU A 49 7.51 -2.30 -4.61
C LEU A 49 7.98 -2.25 -3.15
N LEU A 50 7.61 -3.23 -2.34
CA LEU A 50 8.10 -3.39 -0.96
C LEU A 50 9.62 -3.53 -0.89
N GLU A 51 10.22 -4.32 -1.78
CA GLU A 51 11.67 -4.44 -1.94
C GLU A 51 12.33 -3.11 -2.30
N GLN A 52 11.73 -2.32 -3.20
CA GLN A 52 12.23 -0.98 -3.55
C GLN A 52 12.13 0.01 -2.40
N LEU A 53 11.08 -0.09 -1.58
CA LEU A 53 10.90 0.72 -0.37
C LEU A 53 11.80 0.26 0.79
N GLY A 54 12.32 -0.97 0.76
CA GLY A 54 13.11 -1.55 1.85
C GLY A 54 12.28 -1.90 3.09
N ILE A 55 11.00 -2.24 2.92
CA ILE A 55 10.06 -2.59 3.99
C ILE A 55 9.33 -3.91 3.67
N ASP A 56 8.96 -4.70 4.68
CA ASP A 56 8.15 -5.89 4.47
C ASP A 56 6.64 -5.59 4.42
N GLY A 57 5.84 -6.56 3.96
CA GLY A 57 4.39 -6.43 3.82
C GLY A 57 3.69 -6.09 5.16
N PRO A 58 3.95 -6.83 6.25
CA PRO A 58 3.36 -6.52 7.55
C PRO A 58 3.68 -5.11 8.07
N ALA A 59 4.93 -4.66 7.98
CA ALA A 59 5.32 -3.32 8.42
C ALA A 59 4.71 -2.23 7.53
N PHE A 60 4.62 -2.46 6.21
CA PHE A 60 3.90 -1.56 5.32
C PHE A 60 2.41 -1.47 5.66
N GLN A 61 1.75 -2.62 5.90
CA GLN A 61 0.35 -2.65 6.30
C GLN A 61 0.13 -1.88 7.61
N GLN A 62 1.04 -1.97 8.58
CA GLN A 62 0.97 -1.15 9.80
C GLN A 62 1.01 0.35 9.51
N VAL A 63 1.90 0.80 8.61
CA VAL A 63 1.93 2.21 8.17
C VAL A 63 0.61 2.62 7.53
N VAL A 64 0.05 1.78 6.67
CA VAL A 64 -1.23 2.04 5.99
C VAL A 64 -2.41 2.11 6.97
N LEU A 65 -2.43 1.27 8.00
CA LEU A 65 -3.52 1.25 8.98
C LEU A 65 -3.41 2.37 10.01
N ALA A 66 -2.21 2.89 10.26
CA ALA A 66 -1.98 4.02 11.15
C ALA A 66 -2.31 5.38 10.49
N ASN A 67 -2.54 5.44 9.18
CA ASN A 67 -2.68 6.67 8.41
C ASN A 67 -3.89 6.64 7.48
N GLU A 68 -4.75 7.67 7.56
CA GLU A 68 -6.02 7.70 6.82
C GLU A 68 -5.87 8.08 5.34
N THR A 69 -4.91 8.93 5.00
CA THR A 69 -4.74 9.44 3.64
C THR A 69 -3.44 8.95 3.00
N ASP A 70 -3.39 8.97 1.66
CA ASP A 70 -2.18 8.61 0.94
C ASP A 70 -1.02 9.56 1.27
N GLU A 71 -1.30 10.85 1.48
CA GLU A 71 -0.30 11.85 1.88
C GLU A 71 0.29 11.54 3.24
N ALA A 72 -0.52 11.11 4.20
CA ALA A 72 -0.06 10.72 5.54
C ALA A 72 0.79 9.44 5.49
N ILE A 73 0.40 8.46 4.65
CA ILE A 73 1.19 7.25 4.40
C ILE A 73 2.55 7.61 3.80
N VAL A 74 2.58 8.47 2.77
CA VAL A 74 3.81 8.94 2.14
C VAL A 74 4.70 9.67 3.13
N ALA A 75 4.13 10.60 3.91
CA ALA A 75 4.87 11.34 4.93
C ALA A 75 5.51 10.41 5.98
N GLU A 76 4.82 9.33 6.37
CA GLU A 76 5.38 8.35 7.30
C GLU A 76 6.46 7.47 6.66
N LEU A 77 6.36 7.13 5.38
CA LEU A 77 7.45 6.44 4.67
C LEU A 77 8.67 7.34 4.52
N GLN A 78 8.47 8.64 4.29
CA GLN A 78 9.54 9.64 4.25
C GLN A 78 10.20 9.84 5.62
N SER A 79 9.41 9.88 6.71
CA SER A 79 9.92 10.00 8.09
C SER A 79 10.83 8.83 8.49
N ARG A 80 10.62 7.66 7.88
CA ARG A 80 11.41 6.43 8.03
C ARG A 80 12.56 6.30 7.04
N ASN A 81 12.81 7.31 6.19
CA ASN A 81 13.81 7.28 5.11
C ASN A 81 13.57 6.16 4.06
N LEU A 82 12.33 5.68 3.90
CA LEU A 82 11.94 4.67 2.92
C LEU A 82 11.52 5.30 1.58
N LEU A 83 11.20 6.60 1.58
CA LEU A 83 10.94 7.40 0.40
C LEU A 83 11.72 8.73 0.47
N PRO A 84 12.12 9.29 -0.69
CA PRO A 84 12.64 10.65 -0.74
C PRO A 84 11.56 11.66 -0.33
N ALA A 85 11.98 12.73 0.35
CA ALA A 85 11.13 13.85 0.77
C ALA A 85 10.57 14.63 -0.43
#